data_AF-A0A0D0PUW3-F1
#
_entry.id   AF-A0A0D0PUW3-F1
#
_cell.length_a   1.000
_cell.length_b   1.000
_cell.length_c   1.000
_cell.angle_alpha   90.00
_cell.angle_beta   90.00
_cell.angle_gamma   90.00
#
_symmetry.space_group_name_H-M   'P 1'
#
loop_
_entity.id
_entity.type
_entity.pdbx_description
1 polymer ?
#
loop_
_entity_poly.entity_id
_entity_poly.type
_entity_poly.pdbx_seq_one_letter_code
_entity_poly.pdbx_strand_id
1 'polypeptide(L)'
;MDRLADRFRAMPQSRLLGAVPGHPSRAAAVLALAGRLADAARALEGLPPLPVPDCGAFAVGDQLAVTGHDLAAAAADRPETLAAALDDVADTDRLTA
;
A
#
# COMPACT_ATOMS: atom_id res chain seq x y z
N MET A 1 2.93 -7.44 3.36
CA MET A 1 3.34 -6.07 3.02
C MET A 1 4.74 -6.05 2.43
N ASP A 2 5.77 -6.45 3.19
CA ASP A 2 7.19 -6.31 2.80
C ASP A 2 7.55 -6.91 1.44
N ARG A 3 7.07 -8.13 1.14
CA ARG A 3 7.33 -8.76 -0.17
C ARG A 3 6.87 -7.89 -1.35
N LEU A 4 5.70 -7.26 -1.24
CA LEU A 4 5.17 -6.39 -2.29
C LEU A 4 5.96 -5.08 -2.35
N ALA A 5 6.29 -4.51 -1.19
CA ALA A 5 7.13 -3.32 -1.10
C ALA A 5 8.50 -3.54 -1.75
N ASP A 6 9.18 -4.64 -1.43
CA ASP A 6 10.50 -5.01 -1.98
C ASP A 6 10.44 -5.25 -3.49
N ARG A 7 9.35 -5.87 -3.98
CA ARG A 7 9.12 -6.03 -5.41
C ARG A 7 9.06 -4.68 -6.13
N PHE A 8 8.40 -3.68 -5.53
CA PHE A 8 8.29 -2.33 -6.11
C PHE A 8 9.59 -1.53 -5.99
N ARG A 9 10.35 -1.68 -4.90
CA ARG A 9 11.70 -1.09 -4.75
C ARG A 9 12.67 -1.57 -5.83
N ALA A 10 12.58 -2.84 -6.22
CA ALA A 10 13.43 -3.44 -7.24
C ALA A 10 12.91 -3.25 -8.68
N MET A 11 11.72 -2.67 -8.86
CA MET A 11 11.06 -2.61 -10.16
C MET A 11 11.64 -1.50 -11.05
N PRO A 12 11.96 -1.75 -12.34
CA PRO A 12 12.43 -0.71 -13.24
C PRO A 12 11.33 0.30 -13.57
N GLN A 13 11.73 1.54 -13.86
CA GLN A 13 10.81 2.66 -14.13
C GLN A 13 9.75 2.36 -15.19
N SER A 14 10.14 1.74 -16.31
CA SER A 14 9.23 1.41 -17.40
C SER A 14 8.08 0.50 -16.94
N ARG A 15 8.35 -0.39 -15.99
CA ARG A 15 7.33 -1.29 -15.42
C ARG A 15 6.51 -0.58 -14.34
N LEU A 16 7.15 0.23 -13.49
CA LEU A 16 6.46 1.06 -12.48
C LEU A 16 5.41 1.99 -13.12
N LEU A 17 5.74 2.61 -14.25
CA LEU A 17 4.88 3.55 -14.98
C LEU A 17 3.88 2.86 -15.91
N GLY A 18 3.95 1.53 -16.08
CA GLY A 18 3.01 0.79 -16.91
C GLY A 18 1.62 0.75 -16.29
N ALA A 19 0.60 1.12 -17.06
CA ALA A 19 -0.81 1.09 -16.64
C ALA A 19 -1.29 -0.31 -16.24
N VAL A 20 -2.28 -0.36 -15.36
CA VAL A 20 -3.02 -1.56 -14.94
C VAL A 20 -4.51 -1.24 -14.87
N PRO A 21 -5.41 -2.23 -14.91
CA PRO A 21 -6.84 -1.98 -14.78
C PRO A 21 -7.16 -1.05 -13.60
N GLY A 22 -7.91 0.03 -13.85
CA GLY A 22 -8.32 0.99 -12.83
C GLY A 22 -7.26 2.01 -12.38
N HIS A 23 -5.99 1.90 -12.80
CA HIS A 23 -4.94 2.83 -12.40
C HIS A 23 -4.04 3.28 -13.56
N PRO A 24 -3.59 4.54 -13.57
CA PRO A 24 -2.70 5.04 -14.62
C PRO A 24 -1.32 4.36 -14.62
N SER A 25 -0.93 3.73 -13.52
CA SER A 25 0.33 2.99 -13.40
C SER A 25 0.28 1.95 -12.27
N ARG A 26 1.21 0.99 -12.26
CA ARG A 26 1.44 0.09 -11.12
C ARG A 26 1.78 0.87 -9.86
N ALA A 27 2.59 1.92 -9.99
CA ALA A 27 2.93 2.79 -8.87
C ALA A 27 1.69 3.48 -8.27
N ALA A 28 0.77 3.95 -9.11
CA ALA A 28 -0.47 4.56 -8.65
C ALA A 28 -1.40 3.54 -7.96
N ALA A 29 -1.43 2.29 -8.42
CA ALA A 29 -2.17 1.22 -7.74
C ALA A 29 -1.63 0.93 -6.32
N VAL A 30 -0.29 0.88 -6.18
CA VAL A 30 0.34 0.67 -4.86
C VAL A 30 0.23 1.89 -3.95
N LEU A 31 0.33 3.11 -4.47
CA LEU A 31 0.08 4.31 -3.67
C LEU A 31 -1.37 4.36 -3.16
N ALA A 32 -2.34 3.93 -3.98
CA ALA A 32 -3.73 3.81 -3.54
C ALA A 32 -3.91 2.75 -2.45
N LEU A 33 -3.19 1.62 -2.51
CA LEU A 33 -3.15 0.64 -1.43
C LEU A 33 -2.55 1.26 -0.15
N ALA A 34 -1.39 1.91 -0.24
CA ALA A 34 -0.75 2.57 0.89
C ALA A 34 -1.69 3.58 1.59
N GLY A 35 -2.46 4.35 0.80
CA GLY A 35 -3.52 5.22 1.31
C GLY A 35 -4.58 4.49 2.13
N ARG A 36 -5.11 3.36 1.62
CA ARG A 36 -6.11 2.56 2.37
C ARG A 36 -5.56 2.00 3.67
N LEU A 37 -4.30 1.56 3.67
CA LEU A 37 -3.66 1.04 4.89
C LEU A 37 -3.45 2.15 5.91
N ALA A 38 -3.02 3.35 5.47
CA ALA A 38 -2.87 4.52 6.33
C ALA A 38 -4.21 4.94 6.94
N ASP A 39 -5.27 5.02 6.14
CA ASP A 39 -6.60 5.39 6.62
C ASP A 39 -7.14 4.38 7.63
N ALA A 40 -6.91 3.08 7.40
CA ALA A 40 -7.27 2.03 8.34
C ALA A 40 -6.51 2.16 9.66
N ALA A 41 -5.20 2.40 9.63
CA ALA A 41 -4.38 2.58 10.83
C ALA A 41 -4.87 3.79 11.64
N ARG A 42 -5.07 4.93 10.96
CA ARG A 42 -5.54 6.17 11.59
C ARG A 42 -6.93 6.02 12.19
N ALA A 43 -7.83 5.28 11.53
CA ALA A 43 -9.15 5.00 12.07
C ALA A 43 -9.09 4.19 13.38
N LEU A 44 -8.19 3.21 13.49
CA LEU A 44 -7.96 2.45 14.73
C LEU A 44 -7.41 3.35 15.85
N GLU A 45 -6.63 4.37 15.50
CA GLU A 45 -6.07 5.35 16.44
C GLU A 45 -7.05 6.50 16.77
N GLY A 46 -8.25 6.51 16.20
CA GLY A 46 -9.24 7.59 16.40
C GLY A 46 -8.84 8.92 15.74
N LEU A 47 -7.97 8.87 14.72
CA LEU A 47 -7.49 10.03 13.98
C LEU A 47 -8.27 10.20 12.66
N PRO A 48 -8.43 11.44 12.16
CA PRO A 48 -9.06 11.66 10.86
C PRO A 48 -8.16 11.14 9.71
N PRO A 49 -8.74 10.75 8.56
CA PRO A 49 -7.98 10.38 7.36
C PRO A 49 -6.95 11.45 6.97
N LEU A 50 -5.79 11.00 6.49
CA LEU A 50 -4.72 11.88 6.02
C LEU A 50 -4.14 11.31 4.72
N PRO A 51 -4.31 11.99 3.58
CA PRO A 51 -3.81 11.48 2.30
C PRO A 51 -2.31 11.20 2.33
N VAL A 52 -1.93 9.99 1.92
CA VAL A 52 -0.53 9.65 1.68
C VAL A 52 -0.04 10.50 0.49
N PRO A 53 1.03 11.30 0.65
CA PRO A 53 1.50 12.16 -0.42
C PRO A 53 2.00 11.33 -1.62
N ASP A 54 1.85 11.81 -2.84
CA ASP A 54 2.56 11.20 -3.98
C ASP A 54 4.03 11.64 -3.97
N CYS A 55 4.92 10.74 -3.57
CA CYS A 55 6.37 10.97 -3.52
C CYS A 55 7.09 10.50 -4.80
N GLY A 56 6.34 10.13 -5.84
CA GLY A 56 6.87 9.63 -7.10
C GLY A 56 6.97 8.10 -7.15
N ALA A 57 7.05 7.58 -8.38
CA ALA A 57 6.88 6.15 -8.65
C ALA A 57 7.89 5.22 -7.96
N PHE A 58 9.10 5.70 -7.62
CA PHE A 58 10.12 4.91 -6.92
C PHE A 58 9.91 4.86 -5.41
N ALA A 59 9.16 5.81 -4.83
CA ALA A 59 8.92 5.88 -3.40
C ALA A 59 7.76 4.96 -2.95
N VAL A 60 6.87 4.55 -3.86
CA VAL A 60 5.64 3.82 -3.51
C VAL A 60 5.89 2.50 -2.77
N GLY A 61 7.03 1.84 -3.00
CA GLY A 61 7.43 0.66 -2.23
C GLY A 61 7.72 1.00 -0.76
N ASP A 62 8.40 2.12 -0.50
CA ASP A 62 8.67 2.60 0.85
C ASP A 62 7.39 3.09 1.55
N GLN A 63 6.53 3.79 0.81
CA GLN A 63 5.25 4.27 1.34
C GLN A 63 4.33 3.10 1.72
N LEU A 64 4.30 2.04 0.92
CA LEU A 64 3.59 0.80 1.25
C LEU A 64 4.16 0.14 2.51
N ALA A 65 5.49 0.09 2.64
CA ALA A 65 6.13 -0.49 3.82
C ALA A 65 5.81 0.30 5.09
N VAL A 66 5.88 1.64 5.05
CA VAL A 66 5.56 2.48 6.21
C VAL A 66 4.10 2.29 6.63
N THR A 67 3.17 2.51 5.71
CA THR A 67 1.72 2.43 6.00
C THR A 67 1.28 1.03 6.40
N GLY A 68 1.91 -0.02 5.85
CA GLY A 68 1.69 -1.40 6.26
C GLY A 68 2.17 -1.69 7.69
N HIS A 69 3.33 -1.15 8.10
CA HIS A 69 3.82 -1.29 9.48
C HIS A 69 2.98 -0.49 10.47
N ASP A 70 2.57 0.73 10.12
CA ASP A 70 1.70 1.55 10.95
C ASP A 70 0.38 0.83 11.21
N LEU A 71 -0.23 0.25 10.18
CA LEU A 71 -1.43 -0.56 10.34
C LEU A 71 -1.19 -1.80 11.20
N ALA A 72 -0.09 -2.53 10.99
CA ALA A 72 0.23 -3.70 11.79
C ALA A 72 0.40 -3.37 13.28
N ALA A 73 0.99 -2.21 13.59
CA ALA A 73 1.13 -1.72 14.96
C ALA A 73 -0.23 -1.32 15.56
N ALA A 74 -1.05 -0.57 14.82
CA ALA A 74 -2.37 -0.13 15.28
C ALA A 74 -3.37 -1.30 15.42
N ALA A 75 -3.23 -2.34 14.61
CA ALA A 75 -4.10 -3.52 14.58
C ALA A 75 -3.57 -4.72 15.39
N ALA A 76 -2.59 -4.52 16.28
CA ALA A 76 -1.94 -5.62 17.01
C ALA A 76 -2.94 -6.58 17.72
N ASP A 77 -4.02 -6.03 18.29
CA ASP A 77 -5.08 -6.78 18.97
C ASP A 77 -6.35 -6.95 18.10
N ARG A 78 -6.24 -6.74 16.78
CA ARG A 78 -7.36 -6.75 15.80
C ARG A 78 -7.02 -7.62 14.58
N PRO A 79 -6.93 -8.95 14.74
CA PRO A 79 -6.50 -9.86 13.67
C PRO A 79 -7.39 -9.81 12.42
N GLU A 80 -8.69 -9.52 12.57
CA GLU A 80 -9.63 -9.34 11.47
C GLU A 80 -9.28 -8.14 10.57
N THR A 81 -8.76 -7.06 11.16
CA THR A 81 -8.32 -5.89 10.40
C THR A 81 -7.06 -6.22 9.60
N LEU A 82 -6.12 -6.95 10.22
CA LEU A 82 -4.92 -7.40 9.51
C LEU A 82 -5.25 -8.38 8.38
N ALA A 83 -6.22 -9.29 8.58
CA ALA A 83 -6.68 -10.20 7.54
C ALA A 83 -7.25 -9.45 6.33
N ALA A 84 -8.15 -8.48 6.56
CA ALA A 84 -8.70 -7.66 5.48
C ALA A 84 -7.60 -6.87 4.73
N ALA A 85 -6.61 -6.34 5.46
CA ALA A 85 -5.47 -5.65 4.85
C ALA A 85 -4.60 -6.59 3.99
N LEU A 86 -4.46 -7.86 4.39
CA LEU A 86 -3.73 -8.86 3.61
C LEU A 86 -4.48 -9.26 2.33
N ASP A 87 -5.81 -9.30 2.35
CA ASP A 87 -6.63 -9.50 1.15
C ASP A 87 -6.41 -8.36 0.14
N ASP A 88 -6.46 -7.12 0.62
CA ASP A 88 -6.18 -5.90 -0.18
C ASP A 88 -4.78 -5.92 -0.83
N VAL A 89 -3.77 -6.43 -0.10
CA VAL A 89 -2.41 -6.62 -0.61
C VAL A 89 -2.39 -7.68 -1.69
N ALA A 90 -3.05 -8.81 -1.46
CA ALA A 90 -3.06 -9.92 -2.41
C ALA A 90 -3.76 -9.53 -3.71
N ASP A 91 -4.85 -8.76 -3.64
CA ASP A 91 -5.54 -8.20 -4.80
C ASP A 91 -4.64 -7.23 -5.57
N THR A 92 -3.96 -6.33 -4.86
CA THR A 92 -3.04 -5.37 -5.48
C THR A 92 -1.82 -6.07 -6.08
N ASP A 93 -1.29 -7.13 -5.45
CA ASP A 93 -0.19 -7.92 -5.97
C ASP A 93 -0.58 -8.61 -7.29
N ARG A 94 -1.77 -9.24 -7.34
CA ARG A 94 -2.33 -9.83 -8.56
C ARG A 94 -2.53 -8.80 -9.67
N LEU A 95 -3.08 -7.63 -9.34
CA LEU A 95 -3.32 -6.55 -10.29
C LEU A 95 -2.03 -6.01 -10.93
N THR A 96 -0.91 -6.05 -10.18
CA THR A 96 0.34 -5.38 -10.55
C THR A 96 1.47 -6.34 -10.92
N ALA A 97 1.20 -7.64 -11.05
CA ALA A 97 2.15 -8.64 -11.55
C ALA A 97 2.70 -8.28 -12.96
#